data_AF-A0AAW8KLW3-F1
#
_entry.id   AF-A0AAW8KLW3-F1
#
_cell.length_a   1.000
_cell.length_b   1.000
_cell.length_c   1.000
_cell.angle_alpha   90.00
_cell.angle_beta   90.00
_cell.angle_gamma   90.00
#
_symmetry.space_group_name_H-M   'P 1'
#
loop_
_entity.id
_entity.type
_entity.pdbx_description
1 polymer ?
#
loop_
_entity_poly.entity_id
_entity_poly.type
_entity_poly.pdbx_seq_one_letter_code
_entity_poly.pdbx_strand_id
1 'polypeptide(L)' 'PNCIRIFLSSDMEDRIEHISEIYGVSKEDAKKKIKKMDKDREKYYRSVTGMDWADARSYDLCLNTSLMGIQKSCDLVEEA' A
#
# COMPACT_ATOMS: atom_id res chain seq x y z
N PRO A 1 -16.89 -15.00 -4.93
CA PRO A 1 -16.91 -14.93 -6.42
C PRO A 1 -17.14 -13.48 -6.87
N ASN A 2 -16.53 -13.04 -7.97
CA ASN A 2 -16.51 -11.64 -8.45
C ASN A 2 -15.71 -10.67 -7.55
N CYS A 3 -14.47 -11.04 -7.20
CA CYS A 3 -13.56 -10.18 -6.43
C CYS A 3 -12.19 -10.13 -7.11
N ILE A 4 -11.64 -8.94 -7.25
CA ILE A 4 -10.28 -8.68 -7.73
C ILE A 4 -9.46 -8.20 -6.54
N ARG A 5 -8.33 -8.86 -6.27
CA ARG A 5 -7.42 -8.52 -5.17
C ARG A 5 -6.33 -7.60 -5.70
N ILE A 6 -6.27 -6.39 -5.16
CA ILE A 6 -5.35 -5.36 -5.62
C ILE A 6 -4.39 -4.97 -4.49
N PHE A 7 -3.09 -4.97 -4.78
CA PHE A 7 -2.07 -4.46 -3.89
C PHE A 7 -1.58 -3.09 -4.38
N LEU A 8 -1.75 -2.07 -3.55
CA LEU A 8 -1.26 -0.72 -3.82
C LEU A 8 0.04 -0.46 -3.06
N SER A 9 1.06 -0.01 -3.79
CA SER A 9 2.34 0.43 -3.25
C SER A 9 2.67 1.85 -3.70
N SER A 10 3.61 2.48 -3.01
CA SER A 10 4.17 3.78 -3.35
C SER A 10 5.56 3.89 -2.76
N ASP A 11 6.36 4.78 -3.33
CA ASP A 11 7.69 5.08 -2.86
C ASP A 11 7.62 5.71 -1.45
N MET A 12 8.64 5.44 -0.63
CA MET A 12 8.62 5.81 0.79
C MET A 12 8.49 7.31 0.98
N GLU A 13 9.14 8.11 0.14
CA GLU A 13 9.14 9.57 0.17
C GLU A 13 7.73 10.14 -0.05
N ASP A 14 7.01 9.66 -1.06
CA ASP A 14 5.64 10.09 -1.36
C ASP A 14 4.68 9.72 -0.23
N ARG A 15 4.85 8.51 0.33
CA ARG A 15 4.09 8.07 1.50
C ARG A 15 4.35 8.97 2.70
N ILE A 16 5.61 9.35 2.94
CA ILE A 16 5.99 10.23 4.05
C ILE A 16 5.34 11.60 3.89
N GLU A 17 5.42 12.20 2.69
CA GLU A 17 4.80 13.50 2.43
C GLU A 17 3.29 13.44 2.67
N HIS A 18 2.61 12.48 2.05
CA HIS A 18 1.17 12.30 2.19
C HIS A 18 0.75 12.09 3.66
N ILE A 19 1.44 11.20 4.38
CA ILE A 19 1.12 10.91 5.80
C ILE A 19 1.42 12.11 6.70
N SER A 20 2.49 12.86 6.41
CA SER A 20 2.85 14.09 7.14
C SER A 20 1.74 15.14 6.99
N GLU A 21 1.27 15.36 5.76
CA GLU A 21 0.20 16.31 5.44
C GLU A 21 -1.13 15.92 6.09
N ILE A 22 -1.62 14.69 5.87
CA ILE A 22 -2.98 14.31 6.32
C ILE A 22 -3.10 14.17 7.84
N TYR A 23 -2.00 13.85 8.54
CA TYR A 23 -2.01 13.69 9.99
C TYR A 23 -1.39 14.89 10.74
N GLY A 24 -0.84 15.87 10.03
CA GLY A 24 -0.18 17.04 10.65
C GLY A 24 1.02 16.68 11.52
N VAL A 25 1.78 15.64 11.13
CA VAL A 25 2.93 15.13 11.89
C VAL A 25 4.25 15.42 11.18
N SER A 26 5.36 15.36 11.89
CA SER A 26 6.69 15.48 11.28
C SER A 26 6.95 14.34 10.27
N LYS A 27 7.80 14.58 9.26
CA LYS A 27 8.22 13.55 8.30
C LYS A 27 8.86 12.32 8.99
N GLU A 28 9.60 12.55 10.07
CA GLU A 28 10.19 11.48 10.88
C GLU A 28 9.12 10.62 11.58
N ASP A 29 8.10 11.25 12.15
CA ASP A 29 7.00 10.52 12.80
C ASP A 29 6.10 9.83 11.77
N ALA A 30 5.88 10.45 10.61
CA ALA A 30 5.21 9.83 9.47
C ALA A 30 5.94 8.55 9.03
N LYS A 31 7.26 8.61 8.86
CA LYS A 31 8.11 7.46 8.52
C LYS A 31 8.04 6.34 9.55
N LYS A 32 8.10 6.68 10.86
CA LYS A 32 7.94 5.70 11.94
C LYS A 32 6.56 5.05 11.91
N LYS A 33 5.51 5.85 11.71
CA LYS A 33 4.12 5.38 11.62
C LYS A 33 3.93 4.43 10.44
N ILE A 34 4.45 4.78 9.26
CA ILE A 34 4.43 3.93 8.06
C ILE A 34 5.09 2.58 8.33
N LYS A 35 6.34 2.58 8.84
CA LYS A 35 7.06 1.34 9.13
C LYS A 35 6.34 0.46 10.15
N LYS A 36 5.74 1.08 11.18
CA LYS A 36 4.95 0.36 12.18
C LYS A 36 3.71 -0.28 11.54
N MET A 37 2.95 0.48 10.77
CA MET A 37 1.74 -0.02 10.10
C MET A 37 2.05 -1.15 9.12
N ASP A 38 3.11 -1.03 8.32
CA ASP A 38 3.50 -2.07 7.35
C ASP A 38 3.89 -3.36 8.07
N LYS A 39 4.66 -3.27 9.17
CA LYS A 39 5.01 -4.42 10.01
C LYS A 39 3.79 -5.07 10.65
N ASP A 40 2.86 -4.27 11.15
CA ASP A 40 1.63 -4.75 11.79
C ASP A 40 0.72 -5.46 10.76
N ARG A 41 0.62 -4.91 9.54
CA ARG A 41 -0.10 -5.53 8.40
C ARG A 41 0.53 -6.86 7.99
N GLU A 42 1.84 -6.90 7.85
CA GLU A 42 2.56 -8.14 7.51
C GLU A 42 2.30 -9.23 8.56
N LYS A 43 2.44 -8.89 9.85
CA LYS A 43 2.21 -9.83 10.94
C LYS A 43 0.77 -10.34 10.96
N TYR A 44 -0.20 -9.44 10.82
CA TYR A 44 -1.62 -9.81 10.81
C TYR A 44 -1.93 -10.72 9.62
N TYR A 45 -1.57 -10.30 8.41
CA TYR A 45 -1.83 -11.05 7.19
C TYR A 45 -1.22 -12.45 7.25
N ARG A 46 0.04 -12.57 7.68
CA ARG A 46 0.71 -13.86 7.87
C ARG A 46 0.04 -14.71 8.93
N SER A 47 -0.40 -14.13 10.05
CA SER A 47 -1.06 -14.89 11.13
C SER A 47 -2.41 -15.49 10.71
N VAL A 48 -3.10 -14.86 9.76
CA VAL A 48 -4.43 -15.29 9.28
C VAL A 48 -4.31 -16.20 8.06
N THR A 49 -3.43 -15.88 7.12
CA THR A 49 -3.36 -16.55 5.80
C THR A 49 -2.19 -17.52 5.68
N GLY A 50 -1.17 -17.40 6.54
CA GLY A 50 0.12 -18.08 6.37
C GLY A 50 1.00 -17.53 5.24
N MET A 51 0.52 -16.53 4.49
CA MET A 51 1.19 -15.98 3.31
C MET A 51 1.95 -14.68 3.61
N ASP A 52 2.87 -14.32 2.73
CA ASP A 52 3.59 -13.05 2.77
C ASP A 52 2.69 -11.92 2.25
N TRP A 53 2.52 -10.86 3.04
CA TRP A 53 1.61 -9.74 2.71
C TRP A 53 1.97 -9.03 1.39
N ALA A 54 3.25 -8.94 1.06
CA ALA A 54 3.73 -8.25 -0.15
C ALA A 54 4.04 -9.22 -1.31
N ASP A 55 3.65 -10.49 -1.22
CA ASP A 55 3.85 -11.44 -2.32
C ASP A 55 2.84 -11.15 -3.44
N ALA A 56 3.35 -10.75 -4.61
CA ALA A 56 2.54 -10.45 -5.78
C ALA A 56 1.64 -11.61 -6.21
N ARG A 57 2.01 -12.87 -5.92
CA ARG A 57 1.20 -14.06 -6.23
C ARG A 57 -0.10 -14.14 -5.45
N SER A 58 -0.22 -13.37 -4.36
CA SER A 58 -1.41 -13.29 -3.51
C SER A 58 -2.49 -12.35 -4.08
N TYR A 59 -2.16 -11.59 -5.12
CA TYR A 59 -3.00 -10.54 -5.71
C TYR A 59 -3.20 -10.77 -7.21
N ASP A 60 -4.30 -10.23 -7.74
CA ASP A 60 -4.60 -10.27 -9.17
C ASP A 60 -3.96 -9.07 -9.89
N LEU A 61 -3.78 -7.93 -9.19
CA LEU A 61 -3.12 -6.73 -9.69
C LEU A 61 -2.26 -6.06 -8.62
N CYS A 62 -1.06 -5.60 -8.99
CA CYS A 62 -0.16 -4.82 -8.13
C CYS A 62 0.17 -3.48 -8.80
N LEU A 63 -0.15 -2.36 -8.17
CA LEU A 63 0.06 -1.02 -8.72
C LEU A 63 0.98 -0.19 -7.83
N ASN A 64 1.99 0.45 -8.44
CA ASN A 64 2.78 1.50 -7.77
C ASN A 64 2.19 2.88 -8.13
N THR A 65 1.55 3.53 -7.16
CA THR A 65 0.88 4.82 -7.37
C THR A 65 1.84 5.99 -7.51
N SER A 66 3.08 5.87 -7.00
CA SER A 66 4.14 6.87 -7.21
C SER A 66 4.59 6.91 -8.66
N LEU A 67 4.74 5.73 -9.27
CA LEU A 67 5.14 5.61 -10.67
C LEU A 67 4.01 6.02 -11.64
N MET A 68 2.78 5.59 -11.35
CA MET A 68 1.66 5.73 -12.29
C MET A 68 0.85 7.01 -12.11
N GLY A 69 0.89 7.59 -10.91
CA GLY A 69 -0.06 8.62 -10.48
C GLY A 69 -1.42 8.02 -10.11
N ILE A 70 -2.19 8.79 -9.33
CA ILE A 70 -3.50 8.35 -8.81
C ILE A 70 -4.51 8.13 -9.94
N GLN A 71 -4.67 9.09 -10.85
CA GLN A 71 -5.69 8.99 -11.90
C GLN A 71 -5.49 7.74 -12.77
N LYS A 72 -4.28 7.52 -13.27
CA LYS A 72 -3.97 6.33 -14.08
C LYS A 72 -4.16 5.03 -13.32
N SER A 73 -3.91 5.04 -12.01
CA SER A 73 -4.16 3.88 -11.15
C SER A 73 -5.66 3.61 -11.03
N CYS A 74 -6.50 4.64 -10.92
CA CYS A 74 -7.96 4.49 -10.96
C CYS A 74 -8.44 3.92 -12.29
N ASP A 75 -7.97 4.47 -13.42
CA ASP A 75 -8.36 4.01 -14.75
C ASP A 75 -8.06 2.50 -14.93
N LEU A 76 -6.89 2.04 -14.47
CA LEU A 76 -6.52 0.62 -14.54
C LEU A 76 -7.35 -0.29 -13.63
N VAL A 77 -7.82 0.23 -12.50
CA VAL A 77 -8.69 -0.53 -11.59
C VAL A 77 -10.10 -0.65 -12.16
N GLU A 78 -10.59 0.37 -12.88
CA GLU A 78 -11.90 0.35 -13.53
C GLU A 78 -11.96 -0.61 -14.74
N GLU A 79 -10.83 -0.82 -15.42
CA GLU A 79 -10.72 -1.73 -16.57
C GLU A 79 -10.53 -3.21 -16.18
N ALA A 80 -10.11 -3.49 -14.94
CA ALA A 80 -9.81 -4.84 -14.44
C ALA A 80 -11.06 -5.64 -14.07
#